data_AF-A0A0N0DWZ3-F1
#
_entry.id   AF-A0A0N0DWZ3-F1
#
_cell.length_a   1.000
_cell.length_b   1.000
_cell.length_c   1.000
_cell.angle_alpha   90.00
_cell.angle_beta   90.00
_cell.angle_gamma   90.00
#
_symmetry.space_group_name_H-M   'P 1'
#
loop_
_entity.id
_entity.type
_entity.pdbx_description
1 polymer ?
#
loop_
_entity_poly.entity_id
_entity_poly.type
_entity_poly.pdbx_seq_one_letter_code
_entity_poly.pdbx_strand_id
1 'polypeptide(L)'
;MLCLTRRALLQRSRTGLEKFQSHSSGATPGVDSSMSGKIKTEMKKMLKIQLFLIPICVIVMVFMFPTPSEAEERRMREEYERNAGWKT
;
A
#
# COMPACT_ATOMS: atom_id res chain seq x y z
N MET A 1 -5.80 -51.75 14.32
CA MET A 1 -6.20 -51.03 13.08
C MET A 1 -5.67 -49.58 13.02
N LEU A 2 -4.41 -49.31 13.40
CA LEU A 2 -3.83 -47.93 13.38
C LEU A 2 -2.80 -47.70 12.25
N CYS A 3 -2.36 -48.76 11.57
CA CYS A 3 -1.33 -48.66 10.52
C CYS A 3 -1.89 -48.17 9.17
N LEU A 4 -3.18 -48.39 8.89
CA LEU A 4 -3.83 -47.97 7.64
C LEU A 4 -3.95 -46.44 7.55
N THR A 5 -4.17 -45.78 8.70
CA THR A 5 -4.35 -44.34 8.80
C THR A 5 -3.05 -43.57 8.48
N ARG A 6 -1.89 -44.13 8.87
CA ARG A 6 -0.58 -43.49 8.64
C ARG A 6 -0.18 -43.49 7.16
N ARG A 7 -0.44 -44.59 6.44
CA ARG A 7 -0.21 -44.68 4.98
C ARG A 7 -1.14 -43.75 4.21
N ALA A 8 -2.42 -43.69 4.59
CA ALA A 8 -3.38 -42.77 3.98
C ALA A 8 -3.03 -41.29 4.21
N LEU A 9 -2.55 -40.94 5.41
CA LEU A 9 -2.06 -39.59 5.73
C LEU A 9 -0.80 -39.21 4.93
N LEU A 10 0.15 -40.14 4.77
CA LEU A 10 1.36 -39.92 3.97
C LEU A 10 1.04 -39.77 2.47
N GLN A 11 0.10 -40.55 1.93
CA GLN A 11 -0.36 -40.37 0.55
C GLN A 11 -1.05 -39.01 0.36
N ARG A 12 -1.90 -38.60 1.32
CA ARG A 12 -2.58 -37.30 1.27
C ARG A 12 -1.59 -36.13 1.37
N SER A 13 -0.54 -36.23 2.19
CA SER A 13 0.50 -35.19 2.26
C SER A 13 1.34 -35.14 0.98
N ARG A 14 1.62 -36.29 0.35
CA ARG A 14 2.35 -36.38 -0.91
C ARG A 14 1.56 -35.76 -2.07
N THR A 15 0.26 -36.02 -2.18
CA THR A 15 -0.60 -35.36 -3.18
C THR A 15 -0.77 -33.86 -2.91
N GLY A 16 -0.72 -33.42 -1.65
CA GLY A 16 -0.71 -32.00 -1.31
C GLY A 16 0.58 -31.31 -1.76
N LEU A 17 1.73 -31.93 -1.51
CA LEU A 17 3.04 -31.41 -1.89
C LEU A 17 3.21 -31.32 -3.42
N GLU A 18 2.79 -32.33 -4.17
CA GLU A 18 2.82 -32.32 -5.64
C GLU A 18 1.94 -31.19 -6.22
N LYS A 19 0.80 -30.91 -5.59
CA LYS A 19 -0.08 -29.80 -5.98
C LYS A 19 0.55 -28.43 -5.68
N PHE A 20 1.27 -28.28 -4.56
CA PHE A 20 2.05 -27.06 -4.28
C PHE A 20 3.23 -26.88 -5.24
N GLN A 21 3.89 -27.97 -5.64
CA GLN A 21 5.04 -27.93 -6.55
C GLN A 21 4.64 -27.55 -7.98
N SER A 22 3.45 -27.98 -8.44
CA SER A 22 2.83 -27.57 -9.70
C SER A 22 2.56 -26.05 -9.78
N HIS A 23 2.19 -25.41 -8.67
CA HIS A 23 2.01 -23.96 -8.62
C HIS A 23 3.32 -23.19 -8.43
N SER A 24 4.38 -23.83 -7.91
CA SER A 24 5.71 -23.23 -7.76
C SER A 24 6.57 -23.30 -9.04
N SER A 25 6.22 -24.15 -10.00
CA SER A 25 6.94 -24.30 -11.28
C SER A 25 6.39 -23.41 -12.39
N GLY A 26 5.43 -22.53 -12.08
CA GLY A 26 5.04 -21.39 -12.91
C GLY A 26 6.08 -20.25 -12.93
N ALA A 27 7.36 -20.55 -12.67
CA ALA A 27 8.45 -19.65 -12.97
C ALA A 27 8.63 -19.67 -14.50
N THR A 28 7.98 -18.73 -15.17
CA THR A 28 8.26 -18.32 -16.55
C THR A 28 9.76 -18.45 -16.87
N PRO A 29 10.15 -19.28 -17.87
CA PRO A 29 11.53 -19.34 -18.32
C PRO A 29 11.79 -18.08 -19.15
N GLY A 30 12.24 -17.02 -18.49
CA GLY A 30 12.52 -15.74 -19.12
C GLY A 30 12.44 -14.53 -18.21
N VAL A 31 12.74 -14.66 -16.91
CA VAL A 31 12.93 -13.49 -16.05
C VAL A 31 14.42 -13.19 -16.03
N ASP A 32 14.82 -12.20 -16.83
CA ASP A 32 16.14 -11.59 -16.78
C ASP A 32 16.52 -11.32 -15.32
N SER A 33 17.50 -12.07 -14.86
CA SER A 33 18.05 -12.10 -13.52
C SER A 33 18.95 -10.89 -13.26
N SER A 34 18.45 -9.68 -13.51
CA SER A 34 19.10 -8.44 -13.09
C SER A 34 18.33 -7.83 -11.93
N MET A 35 19.00 -7.70 -10.79
CA MET A 35 18.50 -7.00 -9.60
C MET A 35 17.92 -5.61 -9.94
N SER A 36 18.48 -4.96 -10.98
CA SER A 36 17.99 -3.70 -11.55
C SER A 36 16.56 -3.77 -12.12
N GLY A 37 16.20 -4.88 -12.79
CA GLY A 37 14.86 -5.07 -13.36
C GLY A 37 13.78 -5.25 -12.28
N LYS A 38 14.11 -5.94 -11.19
CA LYS A 38 13.22 -6.09 -10.03
C LYS A 38 12.97 -4.75 -9.34
N ILE A 39 14.03 -3.96 -9.11
CA ILE A 39 13.91 -2.62 -8.49
C ILE A 39 13.06 -1.69 -9.35
N LYS A 40 13.28 -1.65 -10.67
CA LYS A 40 12.46 -0.83 -11.58
C LYS A 40 10.98 -1.22 -11.54
N THR A 41 10.69 -2.50 -11.43
CA THR A 41 9.31 -3.01 -11.35
C THR A 41 8.64 -2.61 -10.03
N GLU A 42 9.34 -2.74 -8.90
CA GLU A 42 8.83 -2.33 -7.59
C GLU A 42 8.65 -0.81 -7.50
N MET A 43 9.60 -0.01 -8.01
CA MET A 43 9.45 1.45 -8.09
C MET A 43 8.22 1.86 -8.91
N LYS A 44 7.96 1.18 -10.03
CA LYS A 44 6.77 1.44 -10.85
C LYS A 44 5.47 1.12 -10.09
N LYS A 45 5.46 0.09 -9.23
CA LYS A 45 4.30 -0.22 -8.36
C LYS A 45 4.12 0.85 -7.29
N MET A 46 5.20 1.25 -6.63
CA MET A 46 5.16 2.32 -5.61
C MET A 46 4.63 3.63 -6.19
N LEU A 47 5.11 4.02 -7.39
CA LEU A 47 4.63 5.22 -8.06
C LEU A 47 3.13 5.16 -8.37
N LYS A 48 2.63 4.01 -8.84
CA LYS A 48 1.19 3.80 -9.07
C LYS A 48 0.37 3.93 -7.78
N ILE A 49 0.87 3.40 -6.67
CA ILE A 49 0.21 3.53 -5.36
C ILE A 49 0.16 5.00 -4.93
N GLN A 50 1.28 5.72 -5.04
CA GLN A 50 1.33 7.14 -4.69
C GLN A 50 0.41 7.99 -5.57
N LEU A 51 0.31 7.70 -6.87
CA LEU A 51 -0.61 8.38 -7.79
C LEU A 51 -2.08 8.26 -7.37
N PHE A 52 -2.46 7.21 -6.66
CA PHE A 52 -3.82 7.04 -6.15
C PHE A 52 -3.97 7.58 -4.72
N LEU A 53 -2.99 7.32 -3.87
CA LEU A 53 -3.04 7.68 -2.45
C LEU A 53 -2.97 9.19 -2.25
N ILE A 54 -2.14 9.91 -3.01
CA ILE A 54 -1.98 11.37 -2.88
C ILE A 54 -3.30 12.11 -3.15
N PRO A 55 -4.02 11.89 -4.28
CA PRO A 55 -5.32 12.51 -4.50
C PRO A 55 -6.34 12.22 -3.40
N ILE A 56 -6.38 10.98 -2.89
CA ILE A 56 -7.28 10.62 -1.79
C ILE A 56 -6.94 11.43 -0.53
N CYS A 57 -5.67 11.49 -0.16
CA CYS A 57 -5.22 12.28 0.98
C CYS A 57 -5.58 13.76 0.81
N VAL A 58 -5.40 14.33 -0.38
CA VAL A 58 -5.78 15.73 -0.67
C VAL A 58 -7.28 15.94 -0.49
N ILE A 59 -8.10 15.05 -1.06
CA ILE A 59 -9.57 15.13 -0.91
C ILE A 59 -9.96 15.07 0.57
N VAL A 60 -9.42 14.11 1.33
CA VAL A 60 -9.68 13.99 2.77
C VAL A 60 -9.27 15.25 3.52
N MET A 61 -8.10 15.83 3.20
CA MET A 61 -7.64 17.07 3.83
C MET A 61 -8.57 18.24 3.54
N VAL A 62 -9.06 18.39 2.30
CA VAL A 62 -10.01 19.44 1.94
C VAL A 62 -11.34 19.28 2.69
N PHE A 63 -11.78 18.05 2.91
CA PHE A 63 -13.01 17.78 3.68
C PHE A 63 -12.82 17.99 5.19
N MET A 64 -11.69 17.58 5.76
CA MET A 64 -11.42 17.74 7.19
C MET A 64 -11.06 19.18 7.56
N PHE A 65 -10.39 19.89 6.65
CA PHE A 65 -9.91 21.26 6.82
C PHE A 65 -10.35 22.08 5.61
N PRO A 66 -11.65 22.42 5.53
CA PRO A 66 -12.15 23.25 4.44
C PRO A 66 -11.42 24.59 4.42
N THR A 67 -11.17 25.10 3.21
CA THR A 67 -10.55 26.41 3.05
C THR A 67 -11.46 27.47 3.70
N PRO A 68 -10.92 28.26 4.63
CA PRO A 68 -11.69 29.32 5.29
C PRO A 68 -12.20 30.33 4.26
N SER A 69 -13.38 30.87 4.49
CA SER A 69 -13.89 31.98 3.69
C SER A 69 -13.06 33.25 3.90
N GLU A 70 -13.10 34.20 2.96
CA GLU A 70 -12.35 35.47 3.07
C GLU A 70 -12.64 36.23 4.37
N ALA A 71 -13.87 36.10 4.90
CA ALA A 71 -14.26 36.71 6.17
C ALA A 71 -13.60 36.02 7.38
N GLU A 72 -13.51 34.69 7.35
CA GLU A 72 -12.84 33.90 8.39
C GLU A 72 -11.32 34.10 8.34
N GLU A 73 -10.73 34.17 7.14
CA GLU A 73 -9.32 34.51 6.97
C GLU A 73 -9.00 35.89 7.56
N ARG A 74 -9.84 36.89 7.31
CA ARG A 74 -9.66 38.24 7.88
C ARG A 74 -9.73 38.21 9.40
N ARG A 75 -10.70 37.49 9.97
CA ARG A 75 -10.83 37.32 11.42
C ARG A 75 -9.60 36.62 12.04
N MET A 76 -9.14 35.53 11.42
CA MET A 76 -7.97 34.79 11.89
C MET A 76 -6.70 35.64 11.79
N ARG A 77 -6.58 36.46 10.75
CA ARG A 77 -5.47 37.41 10.59
C ARG A 77 -5.49 38.49 11.67
N GLU A 78 -6.65 39.10 11.95
CA GLU A 78 -6.79 40.09 13.01
C GLU A 78 -6.48 39.49 14.40
N GLU A 79 -6.89 38.24 14.63
CA GLU A 79 -6.56 37.51 15.86
C GLU A 79 -5.07 37.19 15.95
N TYR A 80 -4.44 36.81 14.84
CA TYR A 80 -3.00 36.59 14.75
C TYR A 80 -2.21 37.89 15.03
N GLU A 81 -2.59 39.00 14.39
CA GLU A 81 -1.93 40.31 14.56
C GLU A 81 -2.07 40.80 16.01
N ARG A 82 -3.25 40.62 16.62
CA ARG A 82 -3.48 40.92 18.04
C ARG A 82 -2.63 40.05 18.97
N ASN A 83 -2.53 38.75 18.69
CA ASN A 83 -1.75 37.81 19.50
C ASN A 83 -0.24 37.99 19.33
N ALA A 84 0.21 38.46 18.17
CA ALA A 84 1.60 38.83 17.90
C ALA A 84 2.03 40.15 18.56
N GLY A 85 1.11 40.85 19.23
CA GLY A 85 1.37 42.15 19.83
C GLY A 85 1.60 43.26 18.78
N TRP A 86 1.25 43.00 17.52
CA TRP A 86 1.19 44.04 16.50
C TRP A 86 -0.03 44.89 16.82
N LYS A 87 0.21 46.06 17.41
CA LYS A 87 -0.82 47.09 17.56
C LYS A 87 -1.26 47.51 16.17
N THR A 88 -2.46 47.12 15.76
CA THR A 88 -3.24 47.89 14.79
C THR A 88 -3.51 49.28 15.35
#